data_AF-A0A965PZK5-F1
#
_entry.id   AF-A0A965PZK5-F1
#
_cell.length_a   1.000
_cell.length_b   1.000
_cell.length_c   1.000
_cell.angle_alpha   90.00
_cell.angle_beta   90.00
_cell.angle_gamma   90.00
#
_symmetry.space_group_name_H-M   'P 1'
#
loop_
_entity.id
_entity.type
_entity.pdbx_description
1 polymer ?
#
loop_
_entity_poly.entity_id
_entity_poly.type
_entity_poly.pdbx_seq_one_letter_code
_entity_poly.pdbx_strand_id
1 'polypeptide(L)'
;QFWDAVQTFRELQTGSGRFAARRQSQALAWMWERIDAGLKQDFQAQSSVQTLIPELTRQVLQGSLGASTAARRLLQAYGARQSPHTIFSET
;
A
#
# COMPACT_ATOMS: atom_id res chain seq x y z
N GLN A 1 -27.95 21.71 -20.36
CA GLN A 1 -26.89 22.69 -20.01
C GLN A 1 -25.69 22.03 -19.30
N PHE A 2 -25.84 21.47 -18.09
CA PHE A 2 -24.73 20.75 -17.43
C PHE A 2 -24.33 19.47 -18.15
N TRP A 3 -25.31 18.68 -18.61
CA TRP A 3 -25.06 17.41 -19.29
C TRP A 3 -24.44 17.59 -20.69
N ASP A 4 -24.79 18.67 -21.39
CA ASP A 4 -24.18 19.03 -22.68
C ASP A 4 -22.70 19.40 -22.49
N ALA A 5 -22.37 20.13 -21.42
CA ALA A 5 -20.98 20.44 -21.07
C ALA A 5 -20.16 19.18 -20.73
N VAL A 6 -20.78 18.18 -20.07
CA VAL A 6 -20.16 16.87 -19.79
C VAL A 6 -19.93 16.08 -21.08
N GLN A 7 -20.87 16.13 -22.04
CA GLN A 7 -20.72 15.49 -23.36
C GLN A 7 -19.63 16.16 -24.19
N THR A 8 -19.63 17.49 -24.30
CA THR A 8 -18.58 18.23 -25.02
C THR A 8 -17.19 18.02 -24.39
N PHE A 9 -17.09 17.98 -23.06
CA PHE A 9 -15.84 17.65 -22.38
C PHE A 9 -15.38 16.23 -22.70
N ARG A 10 -16.29 15.25 -22.70
CA ARG A 10 -15.99 13.86 -23.06
C ARG A 10 -15.52 13.76 -24.51
N GLU A 11 -16.20 14.39 -25.46
CA GLU A 11 -15.86 14.40 -26.89
C GLU A 11 -14.46 15.00 -27.16
N LEU A 12 -14.16 16.14 -26.56
CA LEU A 12 -12.83 16.79 -26.62
C LEU A 12 -11.72 15.92 -25.99
N GLN A 13 -12.05 15.18 -24.94
CA GLN A 13 -11.12 14.27 -24.26
C GLN A 13 -10.87 12.97 -25.06
N THR A 14 -11.90 12.44 -25.73
CA THR A 14 -11.77 11.24 -26.58
C THR A 14 -11.07 11.52 -27.92
N GLY A 15 -11.25 12.70 -28.52
CA GLY A 15 -10.60 13.07 -29.80
C GLY A 15 -9.08 13.29 -29.73
N SER A 16 -8.50 13.39 -28.52
CA SER A 16 -7.08 13.73 -28.32
C SER A 16 -6.23 12.61 -27.68
N GLY A 17 -6.79 11.41 -27.45
CA GLY A 17 -6.09 10.27 -26.81
C GLY A 17 -5.75 10.45 -25.32
N ARG A 18 -5.84 11.69 -24.80
CA ARG A 18 -5.57 12.06 -23.40
C ARG A 18 -6.48 11.37 -22.40
N PHE A 19 -7.73 11.06 -22.79
CA PHE A 19 -8.66 10.32 -21.93
C PHE A 19 -8.20 8.89 -21.65
N ALA A 20 -7.71 8.18 -22.68
CA ALA A 20 -7.23 6.82 -22.53
C ALA A 20 -5.96 6.78 -21.67
N ALA A 21 -5.02 7.71 -21.89
CA ALA A 21 -3.82 7.84 -21.07
C ALA A 21 -4.16 8.14 -19.59
N ARG A 22 -5.09 9.07 -19.33
CA ARG A 22 -5.55 9.37 -17.96
C ARG A 22 -6.18 8.17 -17.28
N ARG A 23 -6.99 7.38 -18.01
CA ARG A 23 -7.60 6.16 -17.47
C ARG A 23 -6.54 5.11 -17.12
N GLN A 24 -5.50 4.95 -17.94
CA GLN A 24 -4.39 4.04 -17.62
C GLN A 24 -3.66 4.49 -16.35
N SER A 25 -3.36 5.79 -16.22
CA SER A 25 -2.74 6.33 -15.00
C SER A 25 -3.62 6.13 -13.77
N GLN A 26 -4.94 6.31 -13.88
CA GLN A 26 -5.90 6.06 -12.80
C GLN A 26 -5.93 4.58 -12.41
N ALA A 27 -5.97 3.68 -13.39
CA ALA A 27 -5.95 2.24 -13.13
C ALA A 27 -4.67 1.81 -12.38
N LEU A 28 -3.51 2.35 -12.78
CA LEU A 28 -2.24 2.11 -12.08
C LEU A 28 -2.25 2.70 -10.66
N ALA A 29 -2.76 3.92 -10.49
CA ALA A 29 -2.88 4.53 -9.17
C ALA A 29 -3.77 3.70 -8.23
N TRP A 30 -4.94 3.27 -8.71
CA TRP A 30 -5.84 2.40 -7.95
C TRP A 30 -5.22 1.05 -7.62
N MET A 31 -4.47 0.45 -8.54
CA MET A 31 -3.76 -0.80 -8.28
C MET A 31 -2.78 -0.63 -7.11
N TRP A 32 -1.96 0.43 -7.13
CA TRP A 32 -1.02 0.71 -6.05
C TRP A 32 -1.71 1.06 -4.73
N GLU A 33 -2.82 1.79 -4.77
CA GLU A 33 -3.63 2.07 -3.58
C GLU A 33 -4.16 0.78 -2.93
N ARG A 34 -4.63 -0.19 -3.74
CA ARG A 34 -5.07 -1.49 -3.21
C ARG A 34 -3.93 -2.31 -2.64
N ILE A 35 -2.75 -2.28 -3.25
CA ILE A 35 -1.56 -2.97 -2.74
C ILE A 35 -1.16 -2.37 -1.39
N ASP A 36 -1.06 -1.05 -1.29
CA ASP A 36 -0.69 -0.35 -0.05
C ASP A 36 -1.72 -0.59 1.07
N ALA A 37 -3.02 -0.52 0.76
CA ALA A 37 -4.08 -0.82 1.71
C ALA A 37 -4.00 -2.26 2.22
N GLY A 38 -3.84 -3.24 1.32
CA GLY A 38 -3.71 -4.65 1.68
C GLY A 38 -2.48 -4.92 2.54
N LEU A 39 -1.31 -4.41 2.14
CA LEU A 39 -0.06 -4.57 2.91
C LEU A 39 -0.18 -3.95 4.30
N LYS A 40 -0.79 -2.77 4.43
CA LYS A 40 -1.03 -2.12 5.72
C LYS A 40 -1.98 -2.92 6.60
N GLN A 41 -3.07 -3.45 6.03
CA GLN A 41 -4.02 -4.28 6.76
C GLN A 41 -3.38 -5.57 7.25
N ASP A 42 -2.67 -6.29 6.37
CA ASP A 42 -1.99 -7.54 6.71
C ASP A 42 -0.90 -7.33 7.75
N PHE A 43 -0.14 -6.25 7.64
CA PHE A 43 0.88 -5.87 8.61
C PHE A 43 0.28 -5.62 10.00
N GLN A 44 -0.82 -4.86 10.08
CA GLN A 44 -1.49 -4.57 11.36
C GLN A 44 -2.23 -5.79 11.93
N ALA A 45 -2.74 -6.68 11.08
CA ALA A 45 -3.43 -7.90 11.49
C ALA A 45 -2.48 -8.97 12.06
N GLN A 46 -1.18 -8.87 11.79
CA GLN A 46 -0.21 -9.87 12.23
C GLN A 46 0.02 -9.83 13.75
N SER A 47 -0.15 -10.98 14.44
CA SER A 47 -0.07 -11.04 15.91
C SER A 47 1.31 -10.63 16.44
N SER A 48 2.41 -10.97 15.74
CA SER A 48 3.76 -10.57 16.16
C SER A 48 3.98 -9.06 16.09
N VAL A 49 3.31 -8.38 15.15
CA VAL A 49 3.34 -6.92 15.03
C VAL A 49 2.47 -6.30 16.13
N GLN A 50 1.25 -6.79 16.34
CA GLN A 50 0.33 -6.30 17.38
C GLN A 50 0.95 -6.36 18.78
N THR A 51 1.66 -7.44 19.11
CA THR A 51 2.34 -7.58 20.41
C THR A 51 3.46 -6.54 20.60
N LEU A 52 4.15 -6.14 19.53
CA LEU A 52 5.30 -5.24 19.62
C LEU A 52 4.93 -3.74 19.48
N ILE A 53 3.83 -3.42 18.81
CA ILE A 53 3.41 -2.03 18.55
C ILE A 53 3.34 -1.19 19.84
N PRO A 54 2.67 -1.63 20.94
CA PRO A 54 2.50 -0.79 22.12
C PRO A 54 3.83 -0.39 22.76
N GLU A 55 4.73 -1.36 22.91
CA GLU A 55 6.01 -1.14 23.57
C GLU A 55 6.95 -0.28 22.72
N LEU A 56 7.06 -0.57 21.42
CA LEU A 56 7.91 0.23 20.53
C LEU A 56 7.38 1.65 20.36
N THR A 57 6.05 1.83 20.32
CA THR A 57 5.43 3.17 20.30
C THR A 57 5.79 3.96 21.56
N ARG A 58 5.67 3.34 22.73
CA ARG A 58 6.05 3.96 24.00
C ARG A 58 7.53 4.38 24.01
N GLN A 59 8.44 3.51 23.58
CA GLN A 59 9.87 3.84 23.51
C GLN A 59 10.18 5.00 22.55
N VAL A 60 9.46 5.08 21.41
CA VAL A 60 9.61 6.19 20.46
C VAL A 60 9.12 7.50 21.07
N LEU A 61 7.93 7.50 21.68
CA LEU A 61 7.36 8.69 22.31
C LEU A 61 8.21 9.22 23.47
N GLN A 62 8.90 8.31 24.18
CA GLN A 62 9.83 8.66 25.27
C GLN A 62 11.22 9.10 24.77
N GLY A 63 11.49 9.01 23.46
CA GLY A 63 12.81 9.31 22.89
C GLY A 63 13.88 8.27 23.19
N SER A 64 13.54 7.15 23.84
CA SER A 64 14.48 6.08 24.15
C SER A 64 14.77 5.16 22.96
N LEU A 65 13.97 5.24 21.89
CA LEU A 65 14.17 4.52 20.64
C LEU A 65 13.86 5.41 19.43
N GLY A 66 14.75 5.43 18.44
CA GLY A 66 14.48 6.15 17.18
C GLY A 66 13.35 5.50 16.37
N ALA A 67 12.48 6.34 15.78
CA ALA A 67 11.33 5.88 14.98
C ALA A 67 11.73 4.92 13.84
N SER A 68 12.82 5.19 13.14
CA SER A 68 13.33 4.31 12.07
C SER A 68 13.75 2.93 12.59
N THR A 69 14.28 2.86 13.81
CA THR A 69 14.65 1.60 14.47
C THR A 69 13.42 0.82 14.89
N ALA A 70 12.42 1.49 15.47
CA ALA A 70 11.13 0.89 15.81
C ALA A 70 10.44 0.30 14.57
N ALA A 71 10.38 1.06 13.47
CA ALA A 71 9.81 0.60 12.21
C ALA A 71 10.51 -0.65 11.67
N ARG A 72 11.86 -0.67 11.68
CA ARG A 72 12.63 -1.84 11.25
C ARG A 72 12.35 -3.08 12.08
N ARG A 73 12.22 -2.93 13.41
CA ARG A 73 11.88 -4.05 14.32
C ARG A 73 10.48 -4.60 14.03
N LEU A 74 9.50 -3.73 13.77
CA LEU A 74 8.15 -4.16 13.39
C LEU A 74 8.15 -4.89 12.03
N LEU A 75 8.90 -4.38 11.03
CA LEU A 75 9.05 -5.04 9.73
C LEU A 75 9.75 -6.40 9.84
N GLN A 76 10.75 -6.53 10.71
CA GLN A 76 11.39 -7.82 11.01
C GLN A 76 10.42 -8.80 11.65
N ALA A 77 9.61 -8.34 12.62
CA ALA A 77 8.60 -9.18 13.27
C ALA A 77 7.47 -9.61 12.33
N TYR A 78 7.19 -8.81 11.30
CA TYR A 78 6.29 -9.16 10.20
C TYR A 78 6.91 -10.22 9.27
N GLY A 79 8.17 -10.03 8.86
CA GLY A 79 8.88 -10.91 7.93
C GLY A 79 9.37 -12.24 8.52
N ALA A 80 9.62 -12.33 9.83
CA ALA A 80 10.12 -13.55 10.49
C ALA A 80 9.17 -14.75 10.40
N ARG A 81 7.90 -14.54 10.03
CA ARG A 81 6.91 -15.61 9.77
C ARG A 81 6.76 -15.94 8.27
N GLN A 82 7.30 -15.11 7.37
CA GLN A 82 7.22 -15.28 5.92
C GLN A 82 8.39 -16.08 5.34
N SER A 83 9.20 -16.74 6.19
CA SER A 83 10.20 -17.71 5.74
C SER A 83 9.54 -18.74 4.81
N PRO A 84 9.97 -18.87 3.54
CA PRO A 84 9.19 -19.54 2.51
C PRO A 84 9.06 -21.04 2.77
N HIS A 85 7.83 -21.56 2.64
CA HIS A 85 7.65 -22.94 2.23
C HIS A 85 8.30 -23.09 0.85
N THR A 86 9.38 -23.86 0.80
CA THR A 86 10.01 -24.37 -0.41
C THR A 86 8.93 -24.93 -1.34
N ILE A 87 8.70 -24.30 -2.49
CA ILE A 87 8.05 -24.89 -3.66
C ILE A 87 8.98 -24.60 -4.85
N PHE A 88 10.13 -25.24 -4.82
CA PHE A 88 10.89 -25.61 -6.01
C PHE A 88 11.53 -26.96 -5.66
N SER A 89 10.69 -27.99 -5.57
CA SER A 89 11.12 -29.38 -5.69
C SER A 89 10.81 -29.84 -7.10
N GLU A 90 11.91 -29.97 -7.85
CA GLU A 90 12.24 -31.03 -8.80
C GLU A 90 11.38 -31.28 -10.06
N THR A 91 12.15 -31.23 -11.17
CA THR A 91 12.06 -31.89 -12.49
C THR A 91 10.97 -31.48 -13.46
#